data_AF-A0A0U5FJ21-F1
#
_entry.id   AF-A0A0U5FJ21-F1
#
_cell.length_a   1.000
_cell.length_b   1.000
_cell.length_c   1.000
_cell.angle_alpha   90.00
_cell.angle_beta   90.00
_cell.angle_gamma   90.00
#
_symmetry.space_group_name_H-M   'P 1'
#
loop_
_entity.id
_entity.type
_entity.pdbx_description
1 polymer ?
#
loop_
_entity_poly.entity_id
_entity_poly.type
_entity_poly.pdbx_seq_one_letter_code
_entity_poly.pdbx_strand_id
1 'polypeptide(L)'
;MSATVRLHVDGRMVEVPAGASVAAAVAQATLQFRQSSSGQARAPLCGMGVCFECRVRIDGVGQQRACLVDACDGMQVRTDG
;
A
#
# COMPACT_ATOMS: atom_id res chain seq x y z
N MET A 1 -8.33 -7.90 -22.31
CA MET A 1 -7.63 -8.56 -21.19
C MET A 1 -6.95 -7.47 -20.39
N SER A 2 -7.32 -7.27 -19.12
CA SER A 2 -6.60 -6.30 -18.28
C SER A 2 -5.30 -6.96 -17.83
N ALA A 3 -4.16 -6.33 -18.10
CA ALA A 3 -2.89 -6.79 -17.55
C ALA A 3 -2.91 -6.67 -16.02
N THR A 4 -2.23 -7.57 -15.32
CA THR A 4 -2.05 -7.55 -13.86
C THR A 4 -0.57 -7.43 -13.50
N VAL A 5 -0.30 -6.92 -12.30
CA VAL A 5 1.04 -6.83 -11.70
C VAL A 5 1.02 -7.51 -10.34
N ARG A 6 2.12 -8.15 -9.96
CA ARG A 6 2.25 -8.88 -8.69
C ARG A 6 3.28 -8.22 -7.79
N LEU A 7 2.91 -8.00 -6.54
CA LEU A 7 3.76 -7.39 -5.52
C LEU A 7 3.58 -8.08 -4.17
N HIS A 8 4.51 -7.85 -3.26
CA HIS A 8 4.46 -8.43 -1.92
C HIS A 8 4.01 -7.38 -0.90
N VAL A 9 2.96 -7.68 -0.15
CA VAL A 9 2.49 -6.88 0.98
C VAL A 9 2.71 -7.68 2.25
N ASP A 10 3.60 -7.22 3.13
CA ASP A 10 3.96 -7.90 4.38
C ASP A 10 4.37 -9.38 4.17
N GLY A 11 5.02 -9.65 3.04
CA GLY A 11 5.44 -10.99 2.63
C GLY A 11 4.36 -11.84 1.95
N ARG A 12 3.12 -11.35 1.84
CA ARG A 12 2.04 -12.00 1.08
C ARG A 12 2.06 -11.51 -0.36
N MET A 13 2.06 -12.42 -1.33
CA MET A 13 1.93 -12.08 -2.74
C MET A 13 0.49 -11.62 -3.02
N VAL A 14 0.35 -10.46 -3.66
CA VAL A 14 -0.92 -9.85 -4.07
C VAL A 14 -0.85 -9.54 -5.56
N GLU A 15 -1.98 -9.70 -6.26
CA GLU A 15 -2.13 -9.36 -7.67
C GLU A 15 -3.18 -8.25 -7.84
N VAL A 16 -2.83 -7.19 -8.57
CA VAL A 16 -3.73 -6.07 -8.89
C VAL A 16 -3.72 -5.77 -10.39
N PRO A 17 -4.76 -5.12 -10.94
CA PRO A 17 -4.71 -4.59 -12.30
C PRO A 17 -3.51 -3.65 -12.49
N ALA A 18 -2.87 -3.71 -13.66
CA ALA A 18 -1.85 -2.73 -14.03
C ALA A 18 -2.44 -1.31 -14.00
N GLY A 19 -1.69 -0.37 -13.41
CA GLY A 19 -2.16 1.01 -13.17
C GLY A 19 -2.99 1.18 -11.89
N ALA A 20 -3.22 0.11 -11.11
CA ALA A 20 -3.72 0.26 -9.75
C ALA A 20 -2.67 0.89 -8.84
N SER A 21 -3.11 1.58 -7.79
CA SER A 21 -2.20 2.10 -6.76
C SER A 21 -1.70 0.99 -5.84
N VAL A 22 -0.55 1.22 -5.20
CA VAL A 22 -0.06 0.38 -4.10
C VAL A 22 -1.09 0.29 -2.98
N ALA A 23 -1.89 1.33 -2.73
CA ALA A 23 -2.95 1.26 -1.73
C ALA A 23 -4.03 0.22 -2.06
N ALA A 24 -4.39 0.06 -3.34
CA ALA A 24 -5.32 -0.99 -3.76
C ALA A 24 -4.74 -2.39 -3.51
N ALA A 25 -3.44 -2.57 -3.72
CA ALA A 25 -2.75 -3.83 -3.42
C ALA A 25 -2.72 -4.12 -1.91
N VAL A 26 -2.37 -3.13 -1.09
CA VAL A 26 -2.37 -3.28 0.37
C VAL A 26 -3.77 -3.66 0.87
N ALA A 27 -4.82 -2.99 0.35
CA ALA A 27 -6.21 -3.25 0.73
C ALA A 27 -6.69 -4.70 0.44
N GLN A 28 -6.06 -5.42 -0.47
CA GLN A 28 -6.35 -6.85 -0.69
C GLN A 28 -5.73 -7.76 0.38
N ALA A 29 -4.65 -7.33 1.03
CA ALA A 29 -4.00 -8.09 2.09
C ALA A 29 -4.44 -7.66 3.51
N THR A 30 -4.68 -6.37 3.72
CA THR A 30 -5.02 -5.76 5.02
C THR A 30 -5.60 -4.35 4.86
N LEU A 31 -6.41 -3.91 5.82
CA LEU A 31 -6.83 -2.50 5.94
C LEU A 31 -5.97 -1.69 6.92
N GLN A 32 -4.96 -2.31 7.52
CA GLN A 32 -4.00 -1.64 8.39
C GLN A 32 -2.78 -1.20 7.58
N PHE A 33 -2.67 0.10 7.31
CA PHE A 33 -1.58 0.68 6.52
C PHE A 33 -0.47 1.22 7.40
N ARG A 34 -0.87 1.83 8.52
CA ARG A 34 0.01 2.38 9.55
C ARG A 34 -0.68 2.27 10.90
N GLN A 35 0.09 2.50 11.95
CA GLN A 35 -0.44 2.68 13.30
C GLN A 35 -0.33 4.15 13.74
N SER A 36 -1.31 4.63 14.49
CA SER A 36 -1.21 5.90 15.21
C SER A 36 -0.22 5.79 16.38
N SER A 37 0.15 6.93 16.96
CA SER A 37 0.89 6.97 18.23
C SER A 37 0.16 6.27 19.38
N SER A 38 -1.17 6.17 19.31
CA SER A 38 -2.02 5.43 20.25
C SER A 38 -2.24 3.96 19.88
N GLY A 39 -1.54 3.44 18.86
CA GLY A 39 -1.63 2.04 18.43
C GLY A 39 -2.84 1.69 17.55
N GLN A 40 -3.68 2.66 17.22
CA GLN A 40 -4.86 2.41 16.36
C GLN A 40 -4.42 2.18 14.92
N ALA A 41 -4.95 1.13 14.29
CA ALA A 41 -4.80 0.91 12.87
C ALA A 41 -5.44 2.05 12.07
N ARG A 42 -4.77 2.46 11.00
CA ARG A 42 -5.22 3.51 10.09
C ARG A 42 -5.25 2.98 8.67
N ALA A 43 -6.21 3.50 7.90
CA ALA A 43 -6.46 3.16 6.51
C ALA A 43 -6.58 4.44 5.66
N PRO A 44 -6.39 4.37 4.33
CA PRO A 44 -6.61 5.49 3.43
C PRO A 44 -8.04 6.02 3.57
N LEU A 45 -8.18 7.34 3.75
CA LEU A 45 -9.49 8.01 3.76
C LEU A 45 -9.74 8.82 2.48
N CYS A 46 -8.71 9.52 1.99
CA CYS A 46 -8.88 10.48 0.89
C CYS A 46 -8.57 9.93 -0.51
N GLY A 47 -7.76 8.88 -0.63
CA GLY A 47 -7.22 8.43 -1.93
C GLY A 47 -6.28 9.41 -2.66
N MET A 48 -6.17 10.66 -2.21
CA MET A 48 -5.46 11.76 -2.88
C MET A 48 -4.12 12.15 -2.21
N GLY A 49 -3.71 11.42 -1.17
CA GLY A 49 -2.44 11.66 -0.48
C GLY A 49 -2.42 12.85 0.50
N VAL A 50 -3.57 13.43 0.83
CA VAL A 50 -3.70 14.57 1.77
C VAL A 50 -3.92 14.14 3.22
N CYS A 51 -4.52 12.98 3.47
CA CYS A 51 -4.80 12.51 4.84
C CYS A 51 -3.59 11.87 5.53
N PHE A 52 -2.55 11.46 4.79
CA PHE A 52 -1.38 10.73 5.30
C PHE A 52 -1.67 9.40 6.04
N GLU A 53 -2.90 8.90 5.98
CA GLU A 53 -3.28 7.65 6.65
C GLU A 53 -2.89 6.38 5.87
N CYS A 54 -2.52 6.52 4.59
CA CYS A 54 -2.08 5.41 3.72
C CYS A 54 -0.55 5.22 3.68
N ARG A 55 0.18 5.74 4.67
CA ARG A 55 1.65 5.69 4.66
C ARG A 55 2.13 4.27 4.88
N VAL A 56 3.08 3.83 4.06
CA VAL A 56 3.72 2.51 4.11
C VAL A 56 5.21 2.64 3.74
N ARG A 57 5.96 1.56 3.88
CA ARG A 57 7.30 1.43 3.31
C ARG A 57 7.21 0.66 2.00
N ILE A 58 7.78 1.19 0.93
CA ILE A 58 7.85 0.55 -0.40
C ILE A 58 9.32 0.46 -0.78
N ASP A 59 9.80 -0.75 -1.08
CA ASP A 59 11.18 -1.03 -1.49
C ASP A 59 12.24 -0.40 -0.55
N GLY A 60 11.99 -0.51 0.76
CA GLY A 60 12.87 0.02 1.80
C GLY A 60 12.64 1.51 2.14
N VAL A 61 11.98 2.28 1.27
CA VAL A 61 11.72 3.71 1.50
C VAL A 61 10.42 3.90 2.27
N GLY A 62 10.52 4.43 3.49
CA GLY A 62 9.41 4.59 4.43
C GLY A 62 8.53 5.82 4.17
N GLN A 63 7.40 5.89 4.89
CA GLN A 63 6.49 7.05 4.94
C GLN A 63 5.92 7.46 3.57
N GLN A 64 5.89 6.55 2.60
CA GLN A 64 5.37 6.79 1.26
C GLN A 64 3.84 6.68 1.25
N ARG A 65 3.19 7.57 0.52
CA ARG A 65 1.73 7.59 0.40
C ARG A 65 1.29 6.56 -0.63
N ALA A 66 0.86 5.38 -0.16
CA ALA A 66 0.50 4.25 -1.03
C ALA A 66 -0.53 4.59 -2.10
N CYS A 67 -1.42 5.56 -1.83
CA CYS A 67 -2.46 5.96 -2.79
C CYS A 67 -1.94 6.85 -3.94
N LEU A 68 -0.69 7.31 -3.88
CA LEU A 68 -0.04 8.11 -4.92
C LEU A 68 1.08 7.34 -5.66
N VAL A 69 1.31 6.08 -5.30
CA VAL A 69 2.34 5.25 -5.92
C VAL A 69 1.64 4.17 -6.75
N ASP A 70 2.02 4.04 -8.01
CA ASP A 70 1.53 2.98 -8.88
C ASP A 70 2.13 1.63 -8.47
N ALA A 71 1.31 0.59 -8.47
CA ALA A 71 1.77 -0.77 -8.22
C ALA A 71 2.57 -1.27 -9.43
N CYS A 72 3.79 -1.74 -9.17
CA CYS A 72 4.65 -2.37 -10.16
C CYS A 72 4.99 -3.81 -9.75
N ASP A 73 5.32 -4.63 -10.74
CA ASP A 73 5.70 -6.03 -10.52
C ASP A 73 6.98 -6.12 -9.66
N GLY A 74 6.99 -7.04 -8.72
CA GLY A 74 8.13 -7.31 -7.83
C GLY A 74 8.28 -6.35 -6.65
N MET A 75 7.46 -5.30 -6.53
CA MET A 75 7.52 -4.36 -5.40
C MET A 75 7.37 -5.06 -4.05
N GLN A 76 8.05 -4.53 -3.03
CA GLN A 76 7.94 -4.97 -1.64
C GLN A 76 7.36 -3.87 -0.76
N VAL A 77 6.19 -4.13 -0.21
CA VAL A 77 5.44 -3.20 0.63
C VAL A 77 5.37 -3.73 2.06
N ARG A 78 5.63 -2.84 3.03
CA ARG A 78 5.51 -3.12 4.47
C ARG A 78 4.60 -2.10 5.14
N THR A 79 3.66 -2.57 5.95
CA THR A 79 2.67 -1.74 6.67
C THR A 79 3.07 -1.42 8.13
N ASP A 80 4.24 -1.88 8.56
CA ASP A 80 4.82 -1.70 9.90
C ASP A 80 5.63 -0.40 10.07
N GLY A 81 5.50 0.55 9.14
CA GLY A 81 6.40 1.70 8.96
C GLY A 81 5.94 3.06 9.45
#